data_AF-A0A3M1ACC1-F1
#
_entry.id   AF-A0A3M1ACC1-F1
#
_cell.length_a   1.000
_cell.length_b   1.000
_cell.length_c   1.000
_cell.angle_alpha   90.00
_cell.angle_beta   90.00
_cell.angle_gamma   90.00
#
_symmetry.space_group_name_H-M   'P 1'
#
loop_
_entity.id
_entity.type
_entity.pdbx_description
1 polymer ?
#
loop_
_entity_poly.entity_id
_entity_poly.type
_entity_poly.pdbx_seq_one_letter_code
_entity_poly.pdbx_strand_id
1 'polypeptide(L)'
;MVEKDWHELKEAFLLGVLFHDVGKIVQRAQEDPTRLTHQEWGYEWLLKHLPEQLKHRGLIAQIAKLHHAYSPKKTPFEKLENLSVFHETNKSNLTLLAYQSDNLSASERKPVSIEEQEYGAWQSDLALTSVFSKISLTHDKKKPKYNNCWRFLPGRVMSEIDMNYPVEDTKLDRNVYKQILTDFEYDLKLIGENLNINNALILYEKYCSYVPA
;
A
#
# COMPACT_ATOMS: atom_id res chain seq x y z
N MET A 1 6.97 29.30 17.51
CA MET A 1 5.84 28.35 17.63
C MET A 1 5.34 27.86 16.27
N VAL A 2 5.16 28.73 15.26
CA VAL A 2 4.61 28.35 13.94
C VAL A 2 5.49 27.34 13.17
N GLU A 3 6.82 27.47 13.24
CA GLU A 3 7.73 26.62 12.46
C GLU A 3 7.82 25.17 12.96
N LYS A 4 7.78 24.98 14.29
CA LYS A 4 7.79 23.64 14.91
C LYS A 4 6.52 22.85 14.56
N ASP A 5 5.36 23.50 14.61
CA ASP A 5 4.07 22.88 14.26
C ASP A 5 4.01 22.50 12.77
N TRP A 6 4.64 23.31 11.89
CA TRP A 6 4.73 22.98 10.47
C TRP A 6 5.65 21.79 10.19
N HIS A 7 6.79 21.69 10.88
CA HIS A 7 7.68 20.53 10.75
C HIS A 7 6.98 19.24 11.19
N GLU A 8 6.35 19.25 12.36
CA GLU A 8 5.60 18.10 12.90
C GLU A 8 4.44 17.71 11.96
N LEU A 9 3.71 18.67 11.41
CA LEU A 9 2.65 18.42 10.44
C LEU A 9 3.20 17.78 9.16
N LYS A 10 4.29 18.32 8.61
CA LYS A 10 4.93 17.81 7.40
C LYS A 10 5.42 16.38 7.59
N GLU A 11 6.06 16.10 8.71
CA GLU A 11 6.57 14.77 9.03
C GLU A 11 5.42 13.75 9.19
N ALA A 12 4.36 14.12 9.92
CA ALA A 12 3.17 13.28 10.05
C ALA A 12 2.47 13.05 8.69
N PHE A 13 2.42 14.06 7.82
CA PHE A 13 1.87 13.91 6.49
C PHE A 13 2.69 12.94 5.64
N LEU A 14 4.02 13.07 5.62
CA LEU A 14 4.90 12.21 4.85
C LEU A 14 4.86 10.76 5.35
N LEU A 15 4.81 10.54 6.67
CA LEU A 15 4.56 9.23 7.25
C LEU A 15 3.19 8.69 6.83
N GLY A 16 2.14 9.52 6.88
CA GLY A 16 0.80 9.15 6.43
C GLY A 16 0.76 8.68 4.98
N VAL A 17 1.43 9.40 4.08
CA VAL A 17 1.56 9.00 2.67
C VAL A 17 2.39 7.73 2.52
N LEU A 18 3.46 7.54 3.28
CA LEU A 18 4.26 6.31 3.22
C LEU A 18 3.48 5.08 3.71
N PHE A 19 2.65 5.26 4.74
CA PHE A 19 1.85 4.19 5.35
C PHE A 19 0.44 4.02 4.76
N HIS A 20 0.04 4.80 3.76
CA HIS A 20 -1.35 4.82 3.28
C HIS A 20 -1.85 3.44 2.85
N ASP A 21 -0.96 2.63 2.27
CA ASP A 21 -1.24 1.31 1.70
C ASP A 21 -0.82 0.13 2.59
N VAL A 22 -0.36 0.38 3.83
CA VAL A 22 0.08 -0.68 4.76
C VAL A 22 -0.99 -1.76 4.96
N GLY A 23 -2.25 -1.34 4.87
CA GLY A 23 -3.41 -2.21 4.99
C GLY A 23 -3.47 -3.32 3.94
N LYS A 24 -2.78 -3.22 2.80
CA LYS A 24 -2.73 -4.30 1.81
C LYS A 24 -1.97 -5.52 2.33
N ILE A 25 -0.85 -5.31 3.02
CA ILE A 25 -0.10 -6.40 3.66
C ILE A 25 -0.90 -6.97 4.82
N VAL A 26 -1.47 -6.08 5.65
CA VAL A 26 -2.32 -6.47 6.78
C VAL A 26 -3.47 -7.33 6.30
N GLN A 27 -4.21 -6.91 5.27
CA GLN A 27 -5.33 -7.61 4.67
C GLN A 27 -4.93 -9.00 4.19
N ARG A 28 -3.86 -9.11 3.39
CA ARG A 28 -3.39 -10.39 2.82
C ARG A 28 -2.88 -11.39 3.87
N ALA A 29 -2.55 -10.93 5.07
CA ALA A 29 -2.17 -11.78 6.20
C ALA A 29 -3.37 -12.34 7.01
N GLN A 30 -4.61 -11.89 6.76
CA GLN A 30 -5.78 -12.29 7.55
C GLN A 30 -6.42 -13.60 7.10
N GLU A 31 -7.12 -14.27 8.02
CA GLU A 31 -7.96 -15.45 7.72
C GLU A 31 -9.17 -15.07 6.85
N ASP A 32 -9.80 -13.93 7.14
CA ASP A 32 -10.92 -13.37 6.38
C ASP A 32 -10.52 -11.98 5.82
N PRO A 33 -9.72 -11.96 4.73
CA PRO A 33 -9.16 -10.74 4.17
C PRO A 33 -10.23 -9.79 3.58
N THR A 34 -11.36 -10.35 3.16
CA THR A 34 -12.46 -9.61 2.53
C THR A 34 -13.42 -8.95 3.51
N ARG A 35 -13.29 -9.22 4.82
CA ARG A 35 -14.14 -8.64 5.87
C ARG A 35 -14.09 -7.11 5.92
N LEU A 36 -12.93 -6.54 5.62
CA LEU A 36 -12.66 -5.11 5.60
C LEU A 36 -11.85 -4.76 4.34
N THR A 37 -11.97 -3.51 3.90
CA THR A 37 -11.11 -2.94 2.86
C THR A 37 -9.67 -2.79 3.38
N HIS A 38 -8.69 -2.66 2.47
CA HIS A 38 -7.31 -2.38 2.89
C HIS A 38 -7.19 -1.03 3.61
N GLN A 39 -8.02 -0.02 3.28
CA GLN A 39 -8.07 1.25 4.02
C GLN A 39 -8.45 1.06 5.48
N GLU A 40 -9.47 0.23 5.74
CA GLU A 40 -9.94 -0.08 7.09
C GLU A 40 -8.89 -0.90 7.86
N TRP A 41 -8.33 -1.95 7.24
CA TRP A 41 -7.24 -2.72 7.85
C TRP A 41 -6.03 -1.84 8.20
N GLY A 42 -5.62 -0.96 7.29
CA GLY A 42 -4.51 -0.03 7.50
C GLY A 42 -4.80 0.96 8.63
N TYR A 43 -6.00 1.51 8.67
CA TYR A 43 -6.44 2.42 9.74
C TYR A 43 -6.38 1.76 11.13
N GLU A 44 -7.01 0.59 11.29
CA GLU A 44 -7.03 -0.14 12.56
C GLU A 44 -5.62 -0.53 13.00
N TRP A 45 -4.81 -1.00 12.06
CA TRP A 45 -3.44 -1.40 12.33
C TRP A 45 -2.58 -0.21 12.78
N LEU A 46 -2.66 0.95 12.12
CA LEU A 46 -1.89 2.13 12.49
C LEU A 46 -2.26 2.68 13.87
N LEU A 47 -3.55 2.67 14.24
CA LEU A 47 -3.98 3.06 15.59
C LEU A 47 -3.37 2.17 16.69
N LYS A 48 -3.15 0.89 16.37
CA LYS A 48 -2.59 -0.08 17.31
C LYS A 48 -1.06 -0.03 17.36
N HIS A 49 -0.39 0.11 16.22
CA HIS A 49 1.04 -0.14 16.09
C HIS A 49 1.92 1.10 16.02
N LEU A 50 1.36 2.29 15.76
CA LEU A 50 2.16 3.52 15.83
C LEU A 50 2.57 3.85 17.27
N PRO A 51 3.75 4.46 17.48
CA PRO A 51 4.12 5.08 18.75
C PRO A 51 3.13 6.18 19.18
N GLU A 52 2.85 6.32 20.48
CA GLU A 52 1.84 7.25 21.02
C GLU A 52 2.07 8.71 20.60
N GLN A 53 3.32 9.17 20.54
CA GLN A 53 3.64 10.54 20.14
C GLN A 53 3.26 10.84 18.68
N LEU A 54 3.14 9.82 17.83
CA LEU A 54 2.71 9.95 16.44
C LEU A 54 1.18 9.79 16.26
N LYS A 55 0.46 9.34 17.30
CA LYS A 55 -1.01 9.23 17.28
C LYS A 55 -1.72 10.56 17.52
N HIS A 56 -1.01 11.57 18.02
CA HIS A 56 -1.55 12.82 18.59
C HIS A 56 -2.54 13.62 17.70
N ARG A 57 -2.61 13.38 16.38
CA ARG A 57 -3.64 13.98 15.50
C ARG A 57 -4.46 12.98 14.69
N GLY A 58 -4.17 11.68 14.83
CA GLY A 58 -4.73 10.62 13.98
C GLY A 58 -4.46 10.80 12.49
N LEU A 59 -3.63 11.76 12.07
CA LEU A 59 -3.44 12.15 10.67
C LEU A 59 -2.89 10.99 9.83
N ILE A 60 -1.86 10.30 10.34
CA ILE A 60 -1.24 9.15 9.65
C ILE A 60 -2.28 8.07 9.35
N ALA A 61 -3.04 7.66 10.38
CA ALA A 61 -4.12 6.68 10.23
C ALA A 61 -5.25 7.20 9.32
N GLN A 62 -5.63 8.47 9.44
CA GLN A 62 -6.68 9.07 8.61
C GLN A 62 -6.29 9.10 7.13
N ILE A 63 -5.03 9.35 6.78
CA ILE A 63 -4.56 9.27 5.40
C ILE A 63 -4.72 7.83 4.88
N ALA A 64 -4.31 6.81 5.64
CA ALA A 64 -4.55 5.43 5.25
C ALA A 64 -6.05 5.10 5.09
N LYS A 65 -6.91 5.65 5.95
CA LYS A 65 -8.36 5.43 5.87
C LYS A 65 -9.02 6.11 4.67
N LEU A 66 -8.56 7.29 4.26
CA LEU A 66 -9.33 8.21 3.40
C LEU A 66 -8.68 8.51 2.05
N HIS A 67 -7.57 7.85 1.68
CA HIS A 67 -6.83 8.19 0.46
C HIS A 67 -7.48 7.70 -0.85
N HIS A 68 -8.57 6.92 -0.84
CA HIS A 68 -9.30 6.52 -2.06
C HIS A 68 -10.53 7.38 -2.34
N ALA A 69 -10.96 7.41 -3.59
CA ALA A 69 -12.21 8.02 -4.01
C ALA A 69 -13.25 6.96 -4.31
N TYR A 70 -14.42 7.05 -3.66
CA TYR A 70 -15.58 6.23 -3.99
C TYR A 70 -16.62 7.05 -4.74
N SER A 71 -17.25 6.45 -5.76
CA SER A 71 -18.39 7.03 -6.46
C SER A 71 -19.71 6.57 -5.83
N PRO A 72 -20.59 7.50 -5.40
CA PRO A 72 -21.90 7.17 -4.82
C PRO A 72 -22.84 6.44 -5.78
N LYS A 73 -22.62 6.60 -7.09
CA LYS A 73 -23.52 6.03 -8.12
C LYS A 73 -23.23 4.56 -8.45
N LYS A 74 -22.20 3.95 -7.87
CA LYS A 74 -21.63 2.67 -8.36
C LYS A 74 -21.14 1.70 -7.30
N THR A 75 -21.26 2.04 -6.02
CA THR A 75 -20.89 1.12 -4.92
C THR A 75 -22.17 0.54 -4.29
N PRO A 76 -22.32 -0.79 -4.13
CA PRO A 76 -23.48 -1.40 -3.48
C PRO A 76 -23.60 -1.09 -1.98
N PHE A 77 -22.63 -0.36 -1.41
CA PHE A 77 -22.46 -0.20 0.03
C PHE A 77 -22.38 1.29 0.38
N GLU A 78 -23.44 1.83 1.02
CA GLU A 78 -23.41 3.14 1.69
C GLU A 78 -22.21 3.29 2.65
N LYS A 79 -21.68 2.17 3.16
CA LYS A 79 -20.48 2.13 4.01
C LYS A 79 -19.22 2.69 3.33
N LEU A 80 -19.06 2.54 2.02
CA LEU A 80 -17.85 2.96 1.30
C LEU A 80 -17.85 4.47 1.00
N GLU A 81 -19.03 5.10 0.85
CA GLU A 81 -19.11 6.54 0.61
C GLU A 81 -18.47 7.34 1.75
N ASN A 82 -18.66 6.89 3.00
CA ASN A 82 -18.04 7.47 4.19
C ASN A 82 -16.51 7.28 4.27
N LEU A 83 -15.92 6.45 3.42
CA LEU A 83 -14.47 6.25 3.30
C LEU A 83 -13.86 7.03 2.13
N SER A 84 -14.69 7.72 1.34
CA SER A 84 -14.25 8.51 0.18
C SER A 84 -13.55 9.78 0.62
N VAL A 85 -12.43 10.10 -0.03
CA VAL A 85 -11.73 11.39 0.10
C VAL A 85 -12.64 12.57 -0.27
N PHE A 86 -13.65 12.32 -1.11
CA PHE A 86 -14.59 13.33 -1.59
C PHE A 86 -15.87 13.42 -0.75
N HIS A 87 -16.02 12.61 0.29
CA HIS A 87 -17.13 12.76 1.24
C HIS A 87 -17.00 14.08 1.99
N GLU A 88 -18.11 14.78 2.23
CA GLU A 88 -18.10 16.15 2.75
C GLU A 88 -17.39 16.28 4.11
N THR A 89 -17.48 15.26 4.95
CA THR A 89 -16.83 15.23 6.28
C THR A 89 -15.34 14.88 6.24
N ASN A 90 -14.82 14.40 5.11
CA ASN A 90 -13.49 13.82 4.98
C ASN A 90 -12.52 14.72 4.18
N LYS A 91 -13.03 15.80 3.58
CA LYS A 91 -12.25 16.71 2.75
C LYS A 91 -11.26 17.48 3.61
N SER A 92 -9.99 17.10 3.51
CA SER A 92 -8.88 17.94 3.91
C SER A 92 -7.94 18.13 2.72
N ASN A 93 -7.24 19.25 2.68
CA ASN A 93 -6.23 19.48 1.63
C ASN A 93 -5.15 18.39 1.66
N LEU A 94 -4.79 17.87 2.85
CA LEU A 94 -3.77 16.83 3.00
C LEU A 94 -4.25 15.48 2.45
N THR A 95 -5.48 15.06 2.75
CA THR A 95 -6.03 13.80 2.22
C THR A 95 -6.22 13.86 0.70
N LEU A 96 -6.57 15.02 0.14
CA LEU A 96 -6.62 15.24 -1.31
C LEU A 96 -5.23 15.17 -1.97
N LEU A 97 -4.20 15.73 -1.32
CA LEU A 97 -2.82 15.62 -1.79
C LEU A 97 -2.35 14.16 -1.79
N ALA A 98 -2.68 13.39 -0.75
CA ALA A 98 -2.36 11.96 -0.68
C ALA A 98 -3.05 11.18 -1.80
N TYR A 99 -4.37 11.35 -1.97
CA TYR A 99 -5.14 10.74 -3.06
C TYR A 99 -4.54 11.04 -4.44
N GLN A 100 -4.21 12.30 -4.71
CA GLN A 100 -3.65 12.67 -6.01
C GLN A 100 -2.24 12.12 -6.20
N SER A 101 -1.43 12.06 -5.14
CA SER A 101 -0.08 11.49 -5.19
C SER A 101 -0.11 9.98 -5.48
N ASP A 102 -1.04 9.24 -4.86
CA ASP A 102 -1.24 7.81 -5.14
C ASP A 102 -1.61 7.58 -6.61
N ASN A 103 -2.61 8.31 -7.13
CA ASN A 103 -3.01 8.22 -8.53
C ASN A 103 -1.87 8.52 -9.52
N LEU A 104 -1.04 9.52 -9.22
CA LEU A 104 0.13 9.86 -10.03
C LEU A 104 1.20 8.76 -9.99
N SER A 105 1.35 8.07 -8.85
CA SER A 105 2.30 6.95 -8.72
C SER A 105 1.88 5.72 -9.54
N ALA A 106 0.58 5.55 -9.78
CA ALA A 106 0.00 4.42 -10.50
C ALA A 106 -0.32 4.73 -11.99
N SER A 107 0.00 5.91 -12.50
CA SER A 107 -0.54 6.47 -13.76
C SER A 107 -0.16 5.74 -15.05
N GLU A 108 0.79 4.79 -15.02
CA GLU A 108 1.10 3.92 -16.17
C GLU A 108 0.03 2.83 -16.41
N ARG A 109 -0.86 2.61 -15.43
CA ARG A 109 -1.98 1.67 -15.57
C ARG A 109 -2.96 2.26 -16.58
N LYS A 110 -3.44 1.44 -17.53
CA LYS A 110 -4.58 1.83 -18.38
C LYS A 110 -5.70 2.31 -17.46
N PRO A 111 -6.53 3.28 -17.88
CA PRO A 111 -7.75 3.60 -17.17
C PRO A 111 -8.66 2.37 -17.25
N VAL A 112 -8.46 1.44 -16.31
CA VAL A 112 -9.43 0.45 -15.93
C VAL A 112 -10.56 1.24 -15.29
N SER A 113 -11.80 0.87 -15.58
CA SER A 113 -12.93 1.47 -14.89
C SER A 113 -12.72 1.35 -13.37
N ILE A 114 -13.26 2.28 -12.57
CA ILE A 114 -13.23 2.17 -11.09
C ILE A 114 -13.71 0.78 -10.64
N GLU A 115 -14.66 0.19 -11.39
CA GLU A 115 -15.13 -1.18 -11.23
C GLU A 115 -14.05 -2.24 -11.48
N GLU A 116 -13.16 -2.11 -12.46
CA GLU A 116 -12.07 -3.08 -12.68
C GLU A 116 -10.85 -2.84 -11.77
N GLN A 117 -10.65 -1.63 -11.25
CA GLN A 117 -9.64 -1.35 -10.22
C GLN A 117 -10.01 -1.97 -8.86
N GLU A 118 -11.30 -2.08 -8.55
CA GLU A 118 -11.80 -2.61 -7.27
C GLU A 118 -12.36 -4.04 -7.36
N TYR A 119 -12.95 -4.43 -8.50
CA TYR A 119 -13.57 -5.75 -8.75
C TYR A 119 -12.85 -6.58 -9.81
N GLY A 120 -11.73 -6.10 -10.37
CA GLY A 120 -10.77 -7.03 -10.98
C GLY A 120 -10.46 -8.10 -9.95
N ALA A 121 -10.66 -9.38 -10.28
CA ALA A 121 -10.67 -10.47 -9.31
C ALA A 121 -9.49 -10.30 -8.31
N TRP A 122 -9.81 -9.96 -7.05
CA TRP A 122 -8.80 -9.76 -6.03
C TRP A 122 -8.02 -11.07 -5.87
N GLN A 123 -6.78 -11.08 -6.36
CA GLN A 123 -5.91 -12.24 -6.29
C GLN A 123 -5.00 -12.09 -5.09
N SER A 124 -5.45 -12.65 -3.96
CA SER A 124 -4.71 -12.65 -2.69
C SER A 124 -3.30 -13.24 -2.80
N ASP A 125 -3.14 -14.16 -3.76
CA ASP A 125 -1.96 -14.99 -3.95
C ASP A 125 -1.07 -14.54 -5.11
N LEU A 126 -1.42 -13.43 -5.78
CA LEU A 126 -0.65 -12.90 -6.89
C LEU A 126 0.73 -12.45 -6.41
N ALA A 127 1.77 -12.91 -7.11
CA ALA A 127 3.14 -12.51 -6.84
C ALA A 127 3.56 -11.26 -7.61
N LEU A 128 4.57 -10.55 -7.09
CA LEU A 128 5.11 -9.37 -7.75
C LEU A 128 5.70 -9.77 -9.11
N THR A 129 5.14 -9.23 -10.19
CA THR A 129 5.66 -9.48 -11.53
C THR A 129 7.00 -8.78 -11.74
N SER A 130 7.97 -9.48 -12.32
CA SER A 130 9.23 -8.89 -12.73
C SER A 130 9.01 -7.76 -13.73
N VAL A 131 9.65 -6.62 -13.51
CA VAL A 131 9.62 -5.48 -14.42
C VAL A 131 10.09 -5.86 -15.83
N PHE A 132 11.00 -6.84 -15.94
CA PHE A 132 11.52 -7.33 -17.22
C PHE A 132 10.49 -8.12 -18.03
N SER A 133 9.42 -8.66 -17.42
CA SER A 133 8.36 -9.38 -18.14
C SER A 133 7.56 -8.48 -19.10
N LYS A 134 7.59 -7.16 -18.88
CA LYS A 134 6.93 -6.16 -19.74
C LYS A 134 7.87 -5.52 -20.78
N ILE A 135 9.15 -5.91 -20.82
CA ILE A 135 10.14 -5.35 -21.74
C ILE A 135 10.27 -6.26 -22.95
N SER A 136 9.97 -5.77 -24.16
CA SER A 136 10.14 -6.52 -25.41
C SER A 136 11.15 -5.84 -26.33
N LEU A 137 12.14 -6.60 -26.82
CA LEU A 137 13.14 -6.12 -27.79
C LEU A 137 12.61 -6.12 -29.23
N THR A 138 11.55 -6.88 -29.52
CA THR A 138 10.94 -7.02 -30.85
C THR A 138 9.54 -6.39 -30.88
N HIS A 139 9.39 -5.24 -30.24
CA HIS A 139 8.08 -4.63 -30.03
C HIS A 139 7.43 -4.12 -31.32
N ASP A 140 6.24 -4.65 -31.62
CA ASP A 140 5.29 -4.04 -32.55
C ASP A 140 4.44 -3.00 -31.81
N LYS A 141 4.53 -1.72 -32.22
CA LYS A 141 3.76 -0.60 -31.65
C LYS A 141 2.24 -0.84 -31.62
N LYS A 142 1.73 -1.78 -32.43
CA LYS A 142 0.30 -2.12 -32.52
C LYS A 142 -0.14 -3.21 -31.53
N LYS A 143 0.79 -3.85 -30.81
CA LYS A 143 0.47 -4.95 -29.87
C LYS A 143 0.90 -4.60 -28.44
N PRO A 144 0.15 -5.05 -27.42
CA PRO A 144 0.60 -4.96 -26.03
C PRO A 144 1.99 -5.56 -25.86
N LYS A 145 2.87 -4.89 -25.10
CA LYS A 145 4.24 -5.38 -24.79
C LYS A 145 4.18 -6.51 -23.77
N TYR A 146 4.13 -7.75 -24.22
CA TYR A 146 4.35 -8.92 -23.36
C TYR A 146 5.24 -9.91 -24.10
N ASN A 147 6.32 -10.38 -23.47
CA ASN A 147 7.22 -11.36 -24.07
C ASN A 147 6.75 -12.82 -23.88
N ASN A 148 5.48 -13.04 -23.50
CA ASN A 148 4.96 -14.36 -23.08
C ASN A 148 5.82 -15.08 -22.01
N CYS A 149 6.73 -14.37 -21.34
CA CYS A 149 7.57 -14.86 -20.25
C CYS A 149 7.26 -14.07 -18.98
N TRP A 150 6.07 -14.35 -18.43
CA TRP A 150 5.71 -13.86 -17.11
C TRP A 150 6.63 -14.51 -16.09
N ARG A 151 7.37 -13.68 -15.37
CA ARG A 151 8.25 -14.09 -14.29
C ARG A 151 7.84 -13.30 -13.06
N PHE A 152 7.86 -13.96 -11.92
CA PHE A 152 7.39 -13.42 -10.66
C PHE A 152 8.49 -13.54 -9.61
N LEU A 153 8.57 -12.55 -8.72
CA LEU A 153 9.50 -12.56 -7.60
C LEU A 153 8.88 -13.36 -6.44
N PRO A 154 9.58 -14.38 -5.91
CA PRO A 154 9.18 -15.05 -4.68
C PRO A 154 9.00 -14.06 -3.53
N GLY A 155 7.95 -14.25 -2.73
CA GLY A 155 7.66 -13.39 -1.58
C GLY A 155 8.55 -13.72 -0.40
N ARG A 156 9.41 -12.80 -0.03
CA ARG A 156 10.30 -12.91 1.14
C ARG A 156 10.77 -11.53 1.59
N VAL A 157 11.41 -11.48 2.75
CA VAL A 157 12.11 -10.28 3.22
C VAL A 157 13.40 -10.09 2.40
N MET A 158 13.79 -8.85 2.17
CA MET A 158 15.06 -8.54 1.51
C MET A 158 16.25 -9.10 2.32
N SER A 159 17.21 -9.71 1.62
CA SER A 159 18.41 -10.30 2.19
C SER A 159 19.64 -9.76 1.48
N GLU A 160 20.69 -9.44 2.23
CA GLU A 160 21.98 -9.01 1.68
C GLU A 160 22.81 -10.19 1.13
N ILE A 161 22.48 -11.42 1.55
CA ILE A 161 23.31 -12.60 1.28
C ILE A 161 22.79 -13.36 0.05
N ASP A 162 21.49 -13.24 -0.27
CA ASP A 162 20.86 -14.02 -1.34
C ASP A 162 19.99 -13.16 -2.26
N MET A 163 20.27 -13.26 -3.57
CA MET A 163 19.54 -12.53 -4.61
C MET A 163 18.19 -13.18 -4.90
N ASN A 164 17.12 -12.38 -4.93
CA ASN A 164 15.78 -12.86 -5.26
C ASN A 164 15.55 -12.87 -6.77
N TYR A 165 15.73 -14.04 -7.40
CA TYR A 165 15.57 -14.19 -8.85
C TYR A 165 14.11 -14.44 -9.24
N PRO A 166 13.60 -13.82 -10.33
CA PRO A 166 12.27 -14.11 -10.85
C PRO A 166 12.12 -15.55 -11.36
N VAL A 167 11.01 -16.20 -11.00
CA VAL A 167 10.65 -17.57 -11.40
C VAL A 167 9.38 -17.61 -12.24
N GLU A 168 9.10 -18.72 -12.92
CA GLU A 168 7.94 -18.88 -13.82
C GLU A 168 6.60 -18.97 -13.06
N ASP A 169 6.60 -19.69 -11.93
CA ASP A 169 5.42 -19.92 -11.12
C ASP A 169 5.78 -19.71 -9.65
N THR A 170 5.17 -18.73 -9.02
CA THR A 170 5.20 -18.53 -7.58
C THR A 170 3.95 -17.78 -7.16
N LYS A 171 3.48 -18.12 -5.96
CA LYS A 171 2.34 -17.48 -5.32
C LYS A 171 2.77 -16.96 -3.96
N LEU A 172 2.18 -15.86 -3.53
CA LEU A 172 2.36 -15.37 -2.16
C LEU A 172 1.17 -15.80 -1.34
N ASP A 173 1.31 -16.91 -0.61
CA ASP A 173 0.24 -17.34 0.27
C ASP A 173 0.13 -16.45 1.52
N ARG A 174 -0.96 -16.61 2.25
CA ARG A 174 -1.22 -15.89 3.50
C ARG A 174 -0.12 -16.08 4.54
N ASN A 175 0.50 -17.25 4.62
CA ASN A 175 1.52 -17.53 5.63
C ASN A 175 2.79 -16.70 5.36
N VAL A 176 3.15 -16.50 4.09
CA VAL A 176 4.22 -15.58 3.69
C VAL A 176 3.89 -14.15 4.14
N TYR A 177 2.68 -13.64 3.85
CA TYR A 177 2.27 -12.31 4.30
C TYR A 177 2.25 -12.18 5.83
N LYS A 178 1.79 -13.21 6.53
CA LYS A 178 1.76 -13.24 8.00
C LYS A 178 3.17 -13.18 8.58
N GLN A 179 4.13 -13.89 8.00
CA GLN A 179 5.52 -13.84 8.42
C GLN A 179 6.11 -12.44 8.18
N ILE A 180 5.96 -11.90 6.97
CA ILE A 180 6.42 -10.54 6.62
C ILE A 180 5.82 -9.51 7.58
N LEU A 181 4.51 -9.57 7.85
CA LEU A 181 3.84 -8.65 8.75
C LEU A 181 4.34 -8.78 10.20
N THR A 182 4.56 -10.01 10.67
CA THR A 182 5.07 -10.27 12.02
C THR A 182 6.46 -9.67 12.21
N ASP A 183 7.35 -9.86 11.22
CA ASP A 183 8.70 -9.33 11.26
C ASP A 183 8.73 -7.80 11.10
N PHE A 184 7.86 -7.24 10.24
CA PHE A 184 7.64 -5.80 10.10
C PHE A 184 7.22 -5.19 11.43
N GLU A 185 6.22 -5.76 12.10
CA GLU A 185 5.71 -5.29 13.39
C GLU A 185 6.78 -5.35 14.48
N TYR A 186 7.61 -6.40 14.48
CA TYR A 186 8.72 -6.54 15.39
C TYR A 186 9.74 -5.40 15.23
N ASP A 187 10.21 -5.16 14.00
CA ASP A 187 11.18 -4.09 13.73
C ASP A 187 10.59 -2.69 13.95
N LEU A 188 9.32 -2.48 13.58
CA LEU A 188 8.61 -1.22 13.88
C LEU A 188 8.60 -0.94 15.39
N LYS A 189 8.33 -1.97 16.20
CA LYS A 189 8.34 -1.85 17.65
C LYS A 189 9.73 -1.56 18.20
N LEU A 190 10.79 -2.13 17.61
CA LEU A 190 12.17 -1.83 17.97
C LEU A 190 12.56 -0.38 17.63
N ILE A 191 12.11 0.14 16.49
CA ILE A 191 12.28 1.55 16.13
C ILE A 191 11.58 2.43 17.18
N GLY A 192 10.34 2.07 17.54
CA GLY A 192 9.59 2.68 18.63
C GLY A 192 9.50 4.19 18.50
N GLU A 193 9.87 4.92 19.55
CA GLU A 193 9.76 6.38 19.58
C GLU A 193 10.61 7.10 18.53
N ASN A 194 11.61 6.42 17.97
CA ASN A 194 12.50 6.98 16.97
C ASN A 194 11.90 6.96 15.55
N LEU A 195 10.68 6.45 15.36
CA LEU A 195 10.04 6.35 14.04
C LEU A 195 10.00 7.72 13.35
N ASN A 196 10.62 7.79 12.18
CA ASN A 196 10.70 8.96 11.31
C ASN A 196 10.70 8.49 9.84
N ILE A 197 10.73 9.42 8.89
CA ILE A 197 10.65 9.08 7.47
C ILE A 197 11.79 8.14 7.03
N ASN A 198 13.01 8.36 7.51
CA ASN A 198 14.19 7.62 7.06
C ASN A 198 14.15 6.15 7.49
N ASN A 199 13.82 5.88 8.75
CA ASN A 199 13.71 4.49 9.20
C ASN A 199 12.44 3.80 8.70
N ALA A 200 11.36 4.55 8.44
CA ALA A 200 10.19 4.01 7.78
C ALA A 200 10.52 3.57 6.34
N LEU A 201 11.30 4.35 5.59
CA LEU A 201 11.76 3.96 4.25
C LEU A 201 12.57 2.65 4.28
N ILE A 202 13.52 2.53 5.21
CA ILE A 202 14.32 1.30 5.39
C ILE A 202 13.42 0.11 5.73
N LEU A 203 12.43 0.32 6.60
CA LEU A 203 11.47 -0.71 7.00
C LEU A 203 10.67 -1.20 5.78
N TYR A 204 10.14 -0.29 4.97
CA TYR A 204 9.43 -0.63 3.74
C TYR A 204 10.33 -1.31 2.71
N GLU A 205 11.56 -0.85 2.52
CA GLU A 205 12.50 -1.48 1.61
C GLU A 205 12.81 -2.92 2.05
N LYS A 206 13.05 -3.15 3.34
CA LYS A 206 13.33 -4.48 3.88
C LYS A 206 12.16 -5.45 3.67
N TYR A 207 10.93 -5.03 3.94
CA TYR A 207 9.78 -5.94 4.03
C TYR A 207 8.84 -5.93 2.82
N CYS A 208 8.83 -4.85 2.04
CA CYS A 208 7.84 -4.64 0.97
C CYS A 208 8.45 -4.69 -0.44
N SER A 209 9.78 -4.79 -0.59
CA SER A 209 10.45 -4.81 -1.92
C SER A 209 9.98 -5.93 -2.85
N TYR A 210 9.50 -7.05 -2.30
CA TYR A 210 9.00 -8.19 -3.07
C TYR A 210 7.49 -8.42 -2.88
N VAL A 211 6.78 -7.43 -2.34
CA VAL A 211 5.33 -7.45 -2.16
C VAL A 211 4.68 -6.63 -3.29
N PRO A 212 3.67 -7.16 -3.99
CA PRO A 212 2.91 -6.38 -4.95
C PRO A 212 2.12 -5.26 -4.27
N ALA A 213 2.26 -4.06 -4.81
CA ALA A 213 1.44 -2.89 -4.49
C ALA A 213 -0.04 -3.11 -4.84
#